data_AF-H9UHN5-F1
#
_entry.id   AF-H9UHN5-F1
#
_cell.length_a   1.000
_cell.length_b   1.000
_cell.length_c   1.000
_cell.angle_alpha   90.00
_cell.angle_beta   90.00
_cell.angle_gamma   90.00
#
_symmetry.space_group_name_H-M   'P 1'
#
loop_
_entity.id
_entity.type
_entity.pdbx_description
1 polymer ?
#
loop_
_entity_poly.entity_id
_entity_poly.type
_entity_poly.pdbx_seq_one_letter_code
_entity_poly.pdbx_strand_id
1 'polypeptide(L)'
;MNKKNLLIVFALMLAAVHWTVADAPLTEDLITQWVGSMEAIDEWGTDPANQLEDMDAELDPLDFEATFVQIAEQHVEIGGIVRDHGFSDNQEWAHYGSRIMYAYGALQMEADSPNVRQELQQQLELIEAQTELSEEQRAMMQQQLEQVMVLLDRMDNAPEADRAAVQQHASLLAPVFE
;
A
#
# COMPACT_ATOMS: atom_id res chain seq x y z
N MET A 1 24.21 -49.00 21.46
CA MET A 1 23.40 -48.16 20.55
C MET A 1 24.24 -47.90 19.30
N ASN A 2 23.81 -48.42 18.14
CA ASN A 2 24.66 -48.47 16.94
C ASN A 2 24.80 -47.08 16.29
N LYS A 3 26.03 -46.70 15.90
CA LYS A 3 26.35 -45.42 15.22
C LYS A 3 25.47 -45.14 13.99
N LYS A 4 24.96 -46.19 13.33
CA LYS A 4 23.99 -46.11 12.22
C LYS A 4 22.61 -45.57 12.64
N ASN A 5 22.17 -45.84 13.87
CA ASN A 5 20.89 -45.36 14.40
C ASN A 5 21.00 -43.92 14.93
N LEU A 6 22.21 -43.40 15.15
CA LEU A 6 22.44 -42.01 15.57
C LEU A 6 22.39 -41.05 14.37
N LEU A 7 22.82 -41.49 13.18
CA LEU A 7 22.79 -40.69 11.95
C LEU A 7 21.38 -40.53 11.37
N ILE A 8 20.48 -41.50 11.58
CA ILE A 8 19.10 -41.42 11.06
C ILE A 8 18.24 -40.47 11.91
N VAL A 9 18.51 -40.35 13.21
CA VAL A 9 17.79 -39.40 14.08
C VAL A 9 18.22 -37.95 13.81
N PHE A 10 19.43 -37.72 13.30
CA PHE A 10 19.92 -36.38 12.97
C PHE A 10 19.39 -35.86 11.62
N ALA A 11 19.00 -36.75 10.70
CA ALA A 11 18.50 -36.37 9.36
C ALA A 11 17.01 -35.97 9.34
N LEU A 12 16.25 -36.25 10.41
CA LEU A 12 14.82 -35.89 10.52
C LEU A 12 14.58 -34.54 11.21
N MET A 13 15.63 -33.86 11.69
CA MET A 13 15.52 -32.59 12.42
C MET A 13 15.74 -31.35 11.51
N LEU A 14 15.71 -31.54 10.18
CA LEU A 14 15.94 -30.51 9.16
C LEU A 14 14.71 -30.22 8.30
N ALA A 15 13.51 -30.58 8.79
CA ALA A 15 12.28 -29.97 8.30
C ALA A 15 12.07 -28.66 9.07
N ALA A 16 12.88 -27.64 8.76
CA ALA A 16 12.50 -26.27 9.06
C ALA A 16 11.23 -26.01 8.27
N VAL A 17 10.08 -26.16 8.94
CA VAL A 17 8.83 -25.58 8.47
C VAL A 17 9.14 -24.10 8.38
N HIS A 18 9.39 -23.63 7.16
CA HIS A 18 9.37 -22.21 6.89
C HIS A 18 7.89 -21.86 7.00
N TRP A 19 7.46 -21.52 8.22
CA TRP A 19 6.22 -20.80 8.38
C TRP A 19 6.48 -19.52 7.61
N THR A 20 5.95 -19.42 6.40
CA THR A 20 5.67 -18.12 5.83
C THR A 20 4.78 -17.48 6.87
N VAL A 21 5.33 -16.54 7.65
CA VAL A 21 4.52 -15.62 8.43
C VAL A 21 3.78 -14.84 7.36
N ALA A 22 2.62 -15.36 6.96
CA ALA A 22 1.65 -14.54 6.26
C ALA A 22 1.41 -13.37 7.19
N ASP A 23 1.52 -12.18 6.65
CA ASP A 23 1.28 -10.98 7.44
C ASP A 23 -0.10 -11.12 8.09
N ALA A 24 -0.20 -10.72 9.36
CA ALA A 24 -1.47 -10.84 10.07
C ALA A 24 -2.54 -10.08 9.25
N PRO A 25 -3.73 -10.66 9.03
CA PRO A 25 -4.77 -10.00 8.26
C PRO A 25 -5.15 -8.68 8.94
N LEU A 26 -5.55 -7.68 8.13
CA LEU A 26 -6.10 -6.43 8.68
C LEU A 26 -7.28 -6.75 9.60
N THR A 27 -7.18 -6.33 10.86
CA THR A 27 -8.24 -6.47 11.85
C THR A 27 -9.13 -5.23 11.86
N GLU A 28 -10.35 -5.37 12.39
CA GLU A 28 -11.25 -4.23 12.63
C GLU A 28 -10.60 -3.15 13.52
N ASP A 29 -9.87 -3.56 14.56
CA ASP A 29 -9.15 -2.64 15.44
C ASP A 29 -8.09 -1.85 14.66
N LEU A 30 -7.29 -2.51 13.80
CA LEU A 30 -6.27 -1.84 12.99
C LEU A 30 -6.88 -0.83 12.01
N ILE A 31 -7.96 -1.21 11.33
CA ILE A 31 -8.67 -0.31 10.41
C ILE A 31 -9.22 0.90 11.18
N THR A 32 -9.85 0.67 12.33
CA THR A 32 -10.42 1.74 13.16
C THR A 32 -9.34 2.68 13.71
N GLN A 33 -8.22 2.12 14.18
CA GLN A 33 -7.08 2.91 14.66
C GLN A 33 -6.49 3.76 13.53
N TRP A 34 -6.32 3.18 12.35
CA TRP A 34 -5.78 3.88 11.20
C TRP A 34 -6.73 5.00 10.74
N VAL A 35 -8.03 4.73 10.61
CA VAL A 35 -9.03 5.76 10.26
C VAL A 35 -9.04 6.90 11.28
N GLY A 36 -9.06 6.59 12.58
CA GLY A 36 -9.00 7.61 13.63
C GLY A 36 -7.73 8.45 13.55
N SER A 37 -6.59 7.84 13.22
CA SER A 37 -5.34 8.59 13.01
C SER A 37 -5.42 9.54 11.82
N MET A 38 -6.09 9.14 10.73
CA MET A 38 -6.28 9.99 9.55
C MET A 38 -7.23 11.16 9.86
N GLU A 39 -8.32 10.93 10.59
CA GLU A 39 -9.23 12.00 11.04
C GLU A 39 -8.50 13.02 11.94
N ALA A 40 -7.65 12.55 12.85
CA ALA A 40 -6.87 13.41 13.72
C ALA A 40 -5.77 14.21 12.96
N ILE A 41 -5.15 13.60 11.94
CA ILE A 41 -4.20 14.29 11.05
C ILE A 41 -4.92 15.38 10.25
N ASP A 42 -6.11 15.09 9.70
CA ASP A 42 -6.93 16.07 8.99
C ASP A 42 -7.31 17.23 9.90
N GLU A 43 -7.83 16.95 11.10
CA GLU A 43 -8.16 17.97 12.11
C GLU A 43 -6.95 18.84 12.45
N TRP A 44 -5.79 18.22 12.70
CA TRP A 44 -4.54 18.92 12.98
C TRP A 44 -4.10 19.84 11.83
N GLY A 45 -4.26 19.39 10.58
CA GLY A 45 -3.92 20.12 9.35
C GLY A 45 -4.85 21.31 9.04
N THR A 46 -6.03 21.39 9.69
CA THR A 46 -6.94 22.54 9.53
C THR A 46 -6.41 23.83 10.16
N ASP A 47 -5.47 23.75 11.11
CA ASP A 47 -4.81 24.93 11.69
C ASP A 47 -3.90 25.59 10.63
N PRO A 48 -4.07 26.89 10.31
CA PRO A 48 -3.19 27.61 9.40
C PRO A 48 -1.70 27.54 9.76
N ALA A 49 -1.35 27.33 11.03
CA ALA A 49 0.04 27.15 11.48
C ALA A 49 0.60 25.75 11.15
N ASN A 50 -0.28 24.79 10.93
CA ASN A 50 0.01 23.40 10.59
C ASN A 50 -0.35 23.08 9.14
N GLN A 51 -0.69 24.09 8.34
CA GLN A 51 -0.82 23.92 6.91
C GLN A 51 0.50 23.34 6.42
N LEU A 52 0.43 22.07 6.07
CA LEU A 52 1.46 21.37 5.36
C LEU A 52 1.67 22.18 4.08
N GLU A 53 2.78 22.93 4.01
CA GLU A 53 3.18 23.67 2.81
C GLU A 53 3.23 22.64 1.69
N ASP A 54 2.18 22.64 0.86
CA ASP A 54 1.78 21.63 -0.10
C ASP A 54 2.27 20.20 0.25
N MET A 55 1.33 19.31 0.63
CA MET A 55 1.52 17.85 0.47
C MET A 55 1.74 17.43 -1.01
N ASP A 56 2.21 18.34 -1.88
CA ASP A 56 3.00 18.08 -3.09
C ASP A 56 4.40 17.53 -2.77
N ALA A 57 4.69 17.13 -1.52
CA ALA A 57 5.60 16.02 -1.31
C ALA A 57 5.03 14.85 -2.13
N GLU A 58 5.49 14.73 -3.39
CA GLU A 58 5.04 13.76 -4.39
C GLU A 58 4.64 12.49 -3.65
N LEU A 59 3.33 12.31 -3.42
CA LEU A 59 2.82 11.04 -2.92
C LEU A 59 3.26 10.08 -4.00
N ASP A 60 4.32 9.32 -3.77
CA ASP A 60 4.77 8.35 -4.75
C ASP A 60 3.63 7.34 -4.78
N PRO A 61 2.75 7.39 -5.80
CA PRO A 61 1.56 6.58 -5.79
C PRO A 61 1.96 5.11 -5.91
N LEU A 62 3.22 4.84 -6.27
CA LEU A 62 3.80 3.52 -6.32
C LEU A 62 4.16 3.03 -4.94
N ASP A 63 4.48 3.87 -3.94
CA ASP A 63 4.99 3.41 -2.64
C ASP A 63 4.41 4.14 -1.43
N PHE A 64 3.09 3.96 -1.21
CA PHE A 64 2.36 4.57 -0.09
C PHE A 64 3.00 4.36 1.28
N GLU A 65 3.63 3.20 1.54
CA GLU A 65 4.28 2.94 2.82
C GLU A 65 5.45 3.90 3.04
N ALA A 66 6.37 4.01 2.08
CA ALA A 66 7.50 4.92 2.16
C ALA A 66 7.04 6.38 2.30
N THR A 67 6.01 6.75 1.54
CA THR A 67 5.40 8.08 1.60
C THR A 67 4.81 8.40 2.97
N PHE A 68 4.05 7.48 3.57
CA PHE A 68 3.49 7.68 4.91
C PHE A 68 4.60 7.81 5.96
N VAL A 69 5.63 6.97 5.91
CA VAL A 69 6.79 7.10 6.79
C VAL A 69 7.41 8.49 6.66
N GLN A 70 7.67 8.93 5.43
CA GLN A 70 8.29 10.22 5.16
C GLN A 70 7.45 11.38 5.73
N ILE A 71 6.14 11.39 5.50
CA ILE A 71 5.23 12.42 6.04
C ILE A 71 5.29 12.44 7.57
N ALA A 72 5.19 11.26 8.21
CA ALA A 72 5.21 11.17 9.67
C ALA A 72 6.58 11.49 10.28
N GLU A 73 7.67 11.38 9.53
CA GLU A 73 9.02 11.80 9.93
C GLU A 73 9.25 13.31 9.77
N GLN A 74 8.65 13.91 8.73
CA GLN A 74 8.73 15.35 8.48
C GLN A 74 7.92 16.18 9.49
N HIS A 75 6.87 15.59 10.07
CA HIS A 75 5.98 16.24 11.02
C HIS A 75 5.91 15.47 12.34
N VAL A 76 6.56 16.01 13.37
CA VAL A 76 6.65 15.35 14.70
C VAL A 76 5.28 15.15 15.34
N GLU A 77 4.32 16.03 15.02
CA GLU A 77 2.94 15.99 15.45
C GLU A 77 2.21 14.77 14.86
N ILE A 78 2.43 14.46 13.57
CA ILE A 78 1.86 13.27 12.92
C ILE A 78 2.38 12.02 13.62
N GLY A 79 3.69 11.93 13.89
CA GLY A 79 4.24 10.81 14.66
C GLY A 79 3.70 10.72 16.10
N GLY A 80 3.25 11.85 16.69
CA GLY A 80 2.51 11.87 17.95
C GLY A 80 1.13 11.26 17.81
N ILE A 81 0.35 11.72 16.83
CA ILE A 81 -1.00 11.23 16.52
C ILE A 81 -0.98 9.72 16.25
N VAL A 82 0.00 9.23 15.48
CA VAL A 82 0.20 7.82 15.19
C VAL A 82 0.31 6.98 16.48
N ARG A 83 1.15 7.41 17.43
CA ARG A 83 1.30 6.70 18.71
C ARG A 83 0.06 6.80 19.59
N ASP A 84 -0.61 7.93 19.60
CA ASP A 84 -1.84 8.14 20.37
C ASP A 84 -2.99 7.24 19.88
N HIS A 85 -2.95 6.82 18.61
CA HIS A 85 -3.88 5.87 18.00
C HIS A 85 -3.46 4.40 18.16
N GLY A 86 -2.38 4.12 18.89
CA GLY A 86 -2.02 2.77 19.31
C GLY A 86 -1.04 2.04 18.41
N PHE A 87 -0.47 2.70 17.39
CA PHE A 87 0.63 2.17 16.62
C PHE A 87 1.95 2.28 17.38
N SER A 88 2.82 1.30 17.22
CA SER A 88 4.12 1.25 17.89
C SER A 88 5.06 2.34 17.37
N ASP A 89 5.02 2.60 16.06
CA ASP A 89 5.83 3.61 15.37
C ASP A 89 5.21 3.99 14.01
N ASN A 90 5.86 4.95 13.34
CA ASN A 90 5.46 5.43 12.02
C ASN A 90 5.53 4.33 10.95
N GLN A 91 6.44 3.35 11.09
CA GLN A 91 6.59 2.25 10.13
C GLN A 91 5.40 1.30 10.20
N GLU A 92 4.97 0.91 11.41
CA GLU A 92 3.81 0.05 11.60
C GLU A 92 2.53 0.72 11.06
N TRP A 93 2.34 2.00 11.35
CA TRP A 93 1.23 2.79 10.83
C TRP A 93 1.23 2.86 9.30
N ALA A 94 2.37 3.18 8.70
CA ALA A 94 2.53 3.26 7.26
C ALA A 94 2.32 1.92 6.56
N HIS A 95 2.80 0.83 7.16
CA HIS A 95 2.65 -0.53 6.65
C HIS A 95 1.17 -0.94 6.58
N TYR A 96 0.40 -0.73 7.65
CA TYR A 96 -1.02 -1.04 7.61
C TYR A 96 -1.81 -0.07 6.74
N GLY A 97 -1.43 1.21 6.72
CA GLY A 97 -2.03 2.21 5.85
C GLY A 97 -1.88 1.88 4.37
N SER A 98 -0.68 1.47 3.93
CA SER A 98 -0.45 1.09 2.54
C SER A 98 -1.29 -0.12 2.11
N ARG A 99 -1.43 -1.12 2.99
CA ARG A 99 -2.29 -2.29 2.77
C ARG A 99 -3.75 -1.90 2.63
N ILE A 100 -4.24 -0.99 3.47
CA ILE A 100 -5.61 -0.44 3.38
C ILE A 100 -5.79 0.30 2.04
N MET A 101 -4.85 1.17 1.66
CA MET A 101 -4.87 1.93 0.40
C MET A 101 -4.93 1.01 -0.82
N TYR A 102 -4.05 0.01 -0.91
CA TYR A 102 -4.02 -0.91 -2.05
C TYR A 102 -5.27 -1.78 -2.11
N ALA A 103 -5.75 -2.29 -0.98
CA ALA A 103 -6.96 -3.10 -0.92
C ALA A 103 -8.22 -2.28 -1.28
N TYR A 104 -8.33 -1.04 -0.81
CA TYR A 104 -9.43 -0.14 -1.17
C TYR A 104 -9.38 0.22 -2.65
N GLY A 105 -8.22 0.61 -3.16
CA GLY A 105 -8.01 0.92 -4.58
C GLY A 105 -8.37 -0.26 -5.49
N ALA A 106 -7.98 -1.49 -5.12
CA ALA A 106 -8.34 -2.70 -5.86
C ALA A 106 -9.86 -2.90 -5.96
N LEU A 107 -10.58 -2.70 -4.84
CA LEU A 107 -12.05 -2.84 -4.81
C LEU A 107 -12.75 -1.78 -5.66
N GLN A 108 -12.28 -0.52 -5.62
CA GLN A 108 -12.84 0.56 -6.43
C GLN A 108 -12.56 0.35 -7.91
N MET A 109 -11.34 -0.06 -8.26
CA MET A 109 -10.98 -0.39 -9.64
C MET A 109 -11.84 -1.51 -10.22
N GLU A 110 -12.07 -2.58 -9.46
CA GLU A 110 -12.92 -3.69 -9.92
C GLU A 110 -14.37 -3.24 -10.14
N ALA A 111 -14.86 -2.28 -9.35
CA ALA A 111 -16.20 -1.73 -9.48
C ALA A 111 -16.31 -0.78 -10.70
N ASP A 112 -15.35 0.12 -10.87
CA ASP A 112 -15.46 1.26 -11.78
C ASP A 112 -14.78 1.02 -13.13
N SER A 113 -13.71 0.24 -13.18
CA SER A 113 -12.85 0.10 -14.36
C SER A 113 -12.28 -1.32 -14.51
N PRO A 114 -13.13 -2.36 -14.69
CA PRO A 114 -12.69 -3.76 -14.73
C PRO A 114 -11.77 -4.11 -15.91
N ASN A 115 -11.67 -3.25 -16.93
CA ASN A 115 -10.82 -3.45 -18.10
C ASN A 115 -9.58 -2.53 -18.13
N VAL A 116 -9.31 -1.78 -17.05
CA VAL A 116 -8.26 -0.74 -17.04
C VAL A 116 -6.89 -1.25 -17.50
N ARG A 117 -6.51 -2.48 -17.13
CA ARG A 117 -5.25 -3.10 -17.55
C ARG A 117 -5.19 -3.27 -19.07
N GLN A 118 -6.27 -3.73 -19.69
CA GLN A 118 -6.34 -3.88 -21.14
C GLN A 118 -6.28 -2.53 -21.83
N GLU A 119 -6.95 -1.52 -21.29
CA GLU A 119 -6.95 -0.16 -21.84
C GLU A 119 -5.56 0.49 -21.78
N LEU A 120 -4.83 0.32 -20.67
CA LEU A 120 -3.46 0.82 -20.54
C LEU A 120 -2.50 0.12 -21.51
N GLN A 121 -2.61 -1.20 -21.67
CA GLN A 121 -1.81 -1.94 -22.64
C GLN A 121 -2.05 -1.45 -24.08
N GLN A 122 -3.32 -1.18 -24.43
CA GLN A 122 -3.66 -0.61 -25.74
C GLN A 122 -3.09 0.81 -25.91
N GLN A 123 -3.12 1.63 -24.86
CA GLN A 123 -2.51 2.97 -24.91
C GLN A 123 -0.99 2.90 -25.12
N LEU A 124 -0.31 1.94 -24.50
CA LEU A 124 1.12 1.71 -24.70
C LEU A 124 1.43 1.35 -26.16
N GLU A 125 0.67 0.41 -26.75
CA GLU A 125 0.80 0.02 -28.16
C GLU A 125 0.53 1.21 -29.11
N LEU A 126 -0.44 2.07 -28.79
CA LEU A 126 -0.74 3.26 -29.57
C LEU A 126 0.40 4.28 -29.51
N ILE A 127 1.00 4.48 -28.32
CA ILE A 127 2.18 5.35 -28.17
C ILE A 127 3.32 4.80 -29.03
N GLU A 128 3.60 3.50 -28.96
CA GLU A 128 4.62 2.84 -29.77
C GLU A 128 4.41 3.01 -31.29
N ALA A 129 3.16 2.97 -31.74
CA ALA A 129 2.82 3.12 -33.16
C ALA A 129 2.87 4.57 -33.69
N GLN A 130 2.79 5.59 -32.81
CA GLN A 130 2.77 6.99 -33.25
C GLN A 130 4.11 7.43 -33.84
N THR A 131 4.13 7.96 -35.06
CA THR A 131 5.36 8.44 -35.72
C THR A 131 5.70 9.91 -35.45
N GLU A 132 4.78 10.67 -34.86
CA GLU A 132 4.92 12.12 -34.66
C GLU A 132 5.59 12.50 -33.33
N LEU A 133 5.66 11.55 -32.38
CA LEU A 133 6.31 11.78 -31.08
C LEU A 133 7.83 11.74 -31.22
N SER A 134 8.51 12.70 -30.58
CA SER A 134 9.95 12.58 -30.38
C SER A 134 10.27 11.36 -29.50
N GLU A 135 11.51 10.87 -29.57
CA GLU A 135 11.96 9.76 -28.74
C GLU A 135 11.82 10.06 -27.24
N GLU A 136 12.20 11.29 -26.84
CA GLU A 136 12.08 11.75 -25.46
C GLU A 136 10.62 11.82 -24.99
N GLN A 137 9.73 12.37 -25.82
CA GLN A 137 8.29 12.44 -25.49
C GLN A 137 7.67 11.06 -25.38
N ARG A 138 8.03 10.14 -26.28
CA ARG A 138 7.57 8.74 -26.22
C ARG A 138 8.03 8.06 -24.94
N ALA A 139 9.32 8.17 -24.60
CA ALA A 139 9.89 7.56 -23.41
C ALA A 139 9.21 8.07 -22.14
N MET A 140 8.96 9.39 -22.05
CA MET A 140 8.24 9.99 -20.94
C MET A 140 6.81 9.43 -20.79
N MET A 141 6.07 9.33 -21.90
CA MET A 141 4.70 8.77 -21.88
C MET A 141 4.69 7.29 -21.50
N GLN A 142 5.63 6.49 -22.02
CA GLN A 142 5.78 5.09 -21.67
C GLN A 142 6.08 4.93 -20.18
N GLN A 143 7.02 5.72 -19.65
CA GLN A 143 7.38 5.68 -18.23
C GLN A 143 6.18 6.01 -17.33
N GLN A 144 5.31 6.94 -17.70
CA GLN A 144 4.11 7.25 -16.92
C GLN A 144 3.12 6.09 -16.91
N LEU A 145 2.88 5.44 -18.06
CA LEU A 145 2.00 4.27 -18.12
C LEU A 145 2.58 3.07 -17.36
N GLU A 146 3.89 2.86 -17.41
CA GLU A 146 4.58 1.83 -16.64
C GLU A 146 4.41 2.01 -15.14
N GLN A 147 4.52 3.26 -14.65
CA GLN A 147 4.24 3.56 -13.24
C GLN A 147 2.80 3.22 -12.87
N VAL A 148 1.81 3.60 -13.70
CA VAL A 148 0.41 3.23 -13.47
C VAL A 148 0.24 1.71 -13.44
N MET A 149 0.88 0.96 -14.34
CA MET A 149 0.84 -0.50 -14.33
C MET A 149 1.44 -1.11 -13.05
N VAL A 150 2.53 -0.56 -12.52
CA VAL A 150 3.12 -0.98 -11.25
C VAL A 150 2.13 -0.76 -10.10
N LEU A 151 1.44 0.38 -10.07
CA LEU A 151 0.40 0.63 -9.07
C LEU A 151 -0.74 -0.39 -9.17
N LEU A 152 -1.22 -0.65 -10.38
CA LEU A 152 -2.24 -1.67 -10.62
C LEU A 152 -1.80 -3.05 -10.15
N ASP A 153 -0.54 -3.42 -10.41
CA ASP A 153 0.01 -4.68 -9.91
C ASP A 153 0.02 -4.73 -8.38
N ARG A 154 0.33 -3.63 -7.67
CA ARG A 154 0.26 -3.60 -6.21
C ARG A 154 -1.17 -3.76 -5.68
N MET A 155 -2.13 -3.11 -6.33
CA MET A 155 -3.56 -3.24 -6.00
C MET A 155 -4.07 -4.67 -6.26
N ASP A 156 -3.79 -5.23 -7.44
CA ASP A 156 -4.21 -6.59 -7.81
C ASP A 156 -3.61 -7.66 -6.89
N ASN A 157 -2.40 -7.42 -6.38
CA ASN A 157 -1.73 -8.31 -5.44
C ASN A 157 -2.05 -8.01 -3.96
N ALA A 158 -2.97 -7.08 -3.67
CA ALA A 158 -3.43 -6.85 -2.30
C ALA A 158 -4.02 -8.15 -1.71
N PRO A 159 -3.62 -8.57 -0.49
CA PRO A 159 -4.07 -9.84 0.07
C PRO A 159 -5.60 -9.97 0.11
N GLU A 160 -6.14 -11.14 -0.27
CA GLU A 160 -7.60 -11.36 -0.25
C GLU A 160 -8.23 -11.10 1.12
N ALA A 161 -7.50 -11.43 2.20
CA ALA A 161 -7.96 -11.16 3.56
C ALA A 161 -8.09 -9.65 3.86
N ASP A 162 -7.17 -8.84 3.34
CA ASP A 162 -7.19 -7.38 3.49
C ASP A 162 -8.31 -6.77 2.67
N ARG A 163 -8.50 -7.24 1.42
CA ARG A 163 -9.63 -6.87 0.57
C ARG A 163 -10.97 -7.19 1.23
N ALA A 164 -11.10 -8.36 1.85
CA ALA A 164 -12.31 -8.74 2.58
C ALA A 164 -12.56 -7.85 3.81
N ALA A 165 -11.52 -7.55 4.59
CA ALA A 165 -11.62 -6.65 5.75
C ALA A 165 -12.03 -5.24 5.32
N VAL A 166 -11.35 -4.67 4.32
CA VAL A 166 -11.70 -3.35 3.76
C VAL A 166 -13.11 -3.31 3.22
N GLN A 167 -13.56 -4.35 2.49
CA GLN A 167 -14.93 -4.42 1.99
C GLN A 167 -15.95 -4.44 3.13
N GLN A 168 -15.69 -5.20 4.20
CA GLN A 168 -16.57 -5.26 5.38
C GLN A 168 -16.67 -3.90 6.10
N HIS A 169 -15.61 -3.10 6.05
CA HIS A 169 -15.51 -1.79 6.72
C HIS A 169 -15.56 -0.61 5.74
N ALA A 170 -16.07 -0.79 4.53
CA ALA A 170 -16.04 0.23 3.48
C ALA A 170 -16.71 1.55 3.89
N SER A 171 -17.80 1.50 4.68
CA SER A 171 -18.47 2.71 5.17
C SER A 171 -17.66 3.51 6.19
N LEU A 172 -16.75 2.85 6.92
CA LEU A 172 -15.83 3.51 7.86
C LEU A 172 -14.67 4.16 7.09
N LEU A 173 -14.25 3.56 6.00
CA LEU A 173 -13.13 4.01 5.17
C LEU A 173 -13.51 5.10 4.16
N ALA A 174 -14.76 5.12 3.68
CA ALA A 174 -15.21 6.06 2.65
C ALA A 174 -14.88 7.53 2.95
N PRO A 175 -15.08 8.07 4.18
CA PRO A 175 -14.76 9.46 4.49
C PRO A 175 -13.26 9.81 4.39
N VAL A 176 -12.37 8.81 4.44
CA VAL A 176 -10.91 9.02 4.29
C VAL A 176 -10.52 9.14 2.82
N PHE A 177 -11.35 8.63 1.90
CA PHE A 177 -11.04 8.51 0.47
C PHE A 177 -11.91 9.38 -0.45
N GLU A 178 -12.91 10.08 0.08
CA GLU A 178 -13.84 10.98 -0.63
C GLU A 178 -13.52 12.45 -0.35
#